data_AF-A0A2B2C324-F1
#
_entry.id   AF-A0A2B2C324-F1
#
_cell.length_a   1.000
_cell.length_b   1.000
_cell.length_c   1.000
_cell.angle_alpha   90.00
_cell.angle_beta   90.00
_cell.angle_gamma   90.00
#
_symmetry.space_group_name_H-M   'P 1'
#
loop_
_entity.id
_entity.type
_entity.pdbx_description
1 polymer ?
#
loop_
_entity_poly.entity_id
_entity_poly.type
_entity_poly.pdbx_seq_one_letter_code
_entity_poly.pdbx_strand_id
1 'polypeptide(L)'
;MGREYVYLSFFKTNKIDYIYHSRLKIIEFACIGCEGKAIISSVTSEWQCSNCSQSGNLVTLINFAKNNKFGRVYVPKKEQQSILKTLDRLANKYPVEEQRISLLIKKIKELVKYYENEKTPLDH
;
A
#
# COMPACT_ATOMS: atom_id res chain seq x y z
N MET A 1 -4.27 -26.14 9.27
CA MET A 1 -4.36 -25.03 8.29
C MET A 1 -4.77 -23.77 9.05
N GLY A 2 -4.00 -22.68 8.95
CA GLY A 2 -4.15 -21.51 9.84
C GLY A 2 -5.33 -20.59 9.48
N ARG A 3 -5.94 -19.96 10.49
CA ARG A 3 -7.04 -18.98 10.35
C ARG A 3 -6.68 -17.83 9.37
N GLU A 4 -5.40 -17.49 9.28
CA GLU A 4 -4.82 -16.51 8.34
C GLU A 4 -5.26 -16.70 6.87
N TYR A 5 -5.35 -17.95 6.41
CA TYR A 5 -5.70 -18.23 5.01
C TYR A 5 -7.11 -17.78 4.66
N VAL A 6 -8.04 -17.75 5.62
CA VAL A 6 -9.41 -17.28 5.40
C VAL A 6 -9.41 -15.80 5.05
N TYR A 7 -8.67 -14.99 5.81
CA TYR A 7 -8.54 -13.54 5.55
C TYR A 7 -7.83 -13.30 4.22
N LEU A 8 -6.69 -13.93 4.00
CA LEU A 8 -5.93 -13.75 2.75
C LEU A 8 -6.77 -14.14 1.53
N SER A 9 -7.58 -15.20 1.64
CA SER A 9 -8.51 -15.59 0.58
C SER A 9 -9.59 -14.53 0.37
N PHE A 10 -10.18 -13.99 1.44
CA PHE A 10 -11.13 -12.87 1.35
C PHE A 10 -10.54 -11.67 0.60
N PHE A 11 -9.35 -11.20 0.97
CA PHE A 11 -8.70 -10.07 0.30
C PHE A 11 -8.42 -10.36 -1.18
N LYS A 12 -7.90 -11.56 -1.49
CA LYS A 12 -7.64 -11.99 -2.88
C LYS A 12 -8.91 -12.10 -3.71
N THR A 13 -9.94 -12.76 -3.20
CA THR A 13 -11.21 -12.98 -3.91
C THR A 13 -11.92 -11.66 -4.22
N ASN A 14 -11.89 -10.71 -3.29
CA ASN A 14 -12.49 -9.39 -3.48
C ASN A 14 -11.55 -8.39 -4.17
N LYS A 15 -10.36 -8.81 -4.60
CA LYS A 15 -9.33 -7.97 -5.24
C LYS A 15 -9.02 -6.70 -4.43
N ILE A 16 -8.97 -6.84 -3.12
CA ILE A 16 -8.64 -5.75 -2.20
C ILE A 16 -7.12 -5.72 -2.07
N ASP A 17 -6.51 -4.56 -2.29
CA ASP A 17 -5.07 -4.40 -2.09
C ASP A 17 -4.73 -4.54 -0.60
N TYR A 18 -3.67 -5.30 -0.30
CA TYR A 18 -3.25 -5.54 1.09
C TYR A 18 -1.75 -5.79 1.23
N ILE A 19 -1.24 -5.60 2.44
CA ILE A 19 0.11 -6.00 2.87
C ILE A 19 -0.05 -6.98 4.03
N TYR A 20 0.50 -8.19 3.89
CA TYR A 20 0.48 -9.17 4.96
C TYR A 20 1.77 -9.15 5.79
N HIS A 21 1.66 -8.86 7.08
CA HIS A 21 2.76 -8.84 8.02
C HIS A 21 2.76 -10.16 8.82
N SER A 22 3.38 -11.19 8.28
CA SER A 22 3.32 -12.57 8.78
C SER A 22 3.81 -12.76 10.23
N ARG A 23 4.77 -11.96 10.67
CA ARG A 23 5.30 -11.99 12.06
C ARG A 23 4.28 -11.49 13.07
N LEU A 24 3.55 -10.43 12.73
CA LEU A 24 2.56 -9.79 13.59
C LEU A 24 1.16 -10.36 13.41
N LYS A 25 0.96 -11.23 12.40
CA LYS A 25 -0.35 -11.82 12.06
C LYS A 25 -1.41 -10.76 11.73
N ILE A 26 -0.98 -9.64 11.16
CA ILE A 26 -1.84 -8.54 10.74
C ILE A 26 -1.85 -8.37 9.22
N ILE A 27 -2.98 -7.91 8.69
CA ILE A 27 -3.13 -7.51 7.29
C ILE A 27 -3.47 -6.03 7.26
N GLU A 28 -2.67 -5.26 6.53
CA GLU A 28 -2.87 -3.84 6.30
C GLU A 28 -3.60 -3.62 4.97
N PHE A 29 -4.63 -2.78 4.96
CA PHE A 29 -5.48 -2.49 3.82
C PHE A 29 -6.00 -1.04 3.85
N ALA A 30 -6.60 -0.57 2.76
CA ALA A 30 -7.20 0.75 2.70
C ALA A 30 -8.59 0.74 3.37
N CYS A 31 -8.84 1.66 4.29
CA CYS A 31 -10.12 1.81 4.96
C CYS A 31 -11.23 2.15 3.96
N ILE A 32 -12.40 1.55 4.14
CA ILE A 32 -13.55 1.76 3.25
C ILE A 32 -14.17 3.15 3.43
N GLY A 33 -14.14 3.69 4.65
CA GLY A 33 -14.76 4.99 4.96
C GLY A 33 -13.91 6.20 4.60
N CYS A 34 -12.58 6.11 4.70
CA CYS A 34 -11.70 7.27 4.53
C CYS A 34 -10.45 6.99 3.68
N GLU A 35 -10.31 5.79 3.12
CA GLU A 35 -9.12 5.32 2.37
C GLU A 35 -7.79 5.33 3.14
N GLY A 36 -7.78 5.81 4.38
CA GLY A 36 -6.65 5.77 5.28
C GLY A 36 -6.27 4.35 5.68
N LYS A 37 -5.11 4.20 6.32
CA LYS A 37 -4.59 2.90 6.75
C LYS A 37 -5.55 2.19 7.71
N ALA A 38 -5.91 0.95 7.40
CA ALA A 38 -6.63 0.04 8.27
C ALA A 38 -5.85 -1.25 8.46
N ILE A 39 -5.99 -1.87 9.62
CA ILE A 39 -5.28 -3.09 10.00
C ILE A 39 -6.31 -4.08 10.53
N ILE A 40 -6.26 -5.34 10.09
CA ILE A 40 -7.01 -6.46 10.64
C ILE A 40 -6.07 -7.50 11.26
N SER A 41 -6.38 -7.96 12.47
CA SER A 41 -5.71 -9.06 13.13
C SER A 41 -6.29 -10.40 12.68
N SER A 42 -5.46 -11.28 12.14
CA SER A 42 -5.88 -12.64 11.78
C SER A 42 -6.10 -13.55 13.00
N VAL A 43 -5.68 -13.10 14.19
CA VAL A 43 -5.86 -13.79 15.48
C VAL A 43 -7.22 -13.46 16.10
N THR A 44 -7.55 -12.17 16.22
CA THR A 44 -8.78 -11.69 16.88
C THR A 44 -9.95 -11.47 15.92
N SER A 45 -9.69 -11.47 14.60
CA SER A 45 -10.64 -11.08 13.55
C SER A 45 -11.01 -9.61 13.54
N GLU A 46 -10.43 -8.79 14.41
CA GLU A 46 -10.78 -7.39 14.57
C GLU A 46 -9.98 -6.51 13.62
N TRP A 47 -10.62 -5.49 13.09
CA TRP A 47 -9.97 -4.45 12.29
C TRP A 47 -10.24 -3.07 12.85
N GLN A 48 -9.30 -2.16 12.58
CA GLN A 48 -9.41 -0.76 12.96
C GLN A 48 -8.71 0.11 11.91
N CYS A 49 -9.29 1.28 11.64
CA CYS A 49 -8.66 2.34 10.88
C CYS A 49 -8.03 3.37 11.81
N SER A 50 -6.76 3.73 11.56
CA SER A 50 -6.05 4.74 12.36
C SER A 50 -6.49 6.17 12.05
N ASN A 51 -7.18 6.41 10.93
CA ASN A 51 -7.52 7.75 10.46
C ASN A 51 -8.95 8.18 10.86
N CYS A 52 -9.95 7.32 10.63
CA CYS A 52 -11.36 7.62 10.94
C CYS A 52 -11.90 6.88 12.17
N SER A 53 -11.03 6.16 12.89
CA SER A 53 -11.36 5.37 14.09
C SER A 53 -12.43 4.30 13.92
N GLN A 54 -12.92 4.06 12.69
CA GLN A 54 -13.83 2.95 12.40
C GLN A 54 -13.16 1.62 12.73
N SER A 55 -13.93 0.71 13.31
CA SER A 55 -13.48 -0.63 13.67
C SER A 55 -14.59 -1.65 13.48
N GLY A 56 -14.23 -2.92 13.58
CA GLY A 56 -15.18 -4.03 13.51
C GLY A 56 -14.45 -5.35 13.39
N ASN A 57 -15.07 -6.31 12.71
CA ASN A 57 -14.48 -7.63 12.49
C ASN A 57 -14.57 -8.06 11.02
N LEU A 58 -14.09 -9.26 10.69
CA LEU A 58 -14.14 -9.78 9.33
C LEU A 58 -15.56 -9.81 8.75
N VAL A 59 -16.57 -10.10 9.57
CA VAL A 59 -17.98 -10.12 9.11
C VAL A 59 -18.43 -8.73 8.67
N THR A 60 -18.07 -7.69 9.43
CA THR A 60 -18.39 -6.31 9.02
C THR A 60 -17.66 -5.91 7.74
N LEU A 61 -16.40 -6.30 7.57
CA LEU A 61 -15.67 -6.08 6.31
C LEU A 61 -16.31 -6.79 5.12
N ILE A 62 -16.75 -8.03 5.28
CA ILE A 62 -17.45 -8.78 4.21
C ILE A 62 -18.73 -8.04 3.80
N ASN A 63 -19.49 -7.53 4.78
CA ASN A 63 -20.70 -6.78 4.48
C ASN A 63 -20.40 -5.46 3.76
N PHE A 64 -19.35 -4.74 4.16
CA PHE A 64 -18.94 -3.54 3.43
C PHE A 64 -18.47 -3.85 2.01
N ALA A 65 -17.73 -4.95 1.81
CA ALA A 65 -17.22 -5.37 0.50
C ALA A 65 -18.32 -5.68 -0.53
N LYS A 66 -19.51 -6.08 -0.08
CA LYS A 66 -20.65 -6.34 -0.98
C LYS A 66 -21.15 -5.07 -1.67
N ASN A 67 -21.06 -3.93 -0.98
CA ASN A 67 -21.68 -2.68 -1.42
C ASN A 67 -20.65 -1.60 -1.80
N ASN A 68 -19.37 -1.79 -1.47
CA ASN A 68 -18.33 -0.78 -1.62
C ASN A 68 -17.09 -1.36 -2.28
N LYS A 69 -16.38 -0.51 -3.02
CA LYS A 69 -15.02 -0.81 -3.49
C LYS A 69 -14.02 -0.31 -2.46
N PHE A 70 -12.96 -1.09 -2.23
CA PHE A 70 -11.86 -0.66 -1.38
C PHE A 70 -10.92 0.25 -2.17
N GLY A 71 -10.30 1.19 -1.46
CA GLY A 71 -9.21 2.00 -2.00
C GLY A 71 -7.93 1.18 -2.24
N ARG A 72 -6.88 1.85 -2.71
CA ARG A 72 -5.57 1.22 -2.94
C ARG A 72 -4.67 1.36 -1.73
N VAL A 73 -3.86 0.35 -1.48
CA VAL A 73 -2.77 0.44 -0.50
C VAL A 73 -1.51 0.92 -1.20
N TYR A 74 -1.10 2.15 -0.88
CA TYR A 74 0.13 2.72 -1.40
C TYR A 74 1.33 2.16 -0.63
N VAL A 75 2.17 1.38 -1.31
CA VAL A 75 3.48 0.95 -0.79
C VAL A 75 4.54 1.84 -1.43
N PRO A 76 5.07 2.87 -0.73
CA PRO A 76 5.89 3.91 -1.37
C PRO A 76 7.03 3.37 -2.23
N LYS A 77 7.73 2.34 -1.74
CA LYS A 77 8.81 1.67 -2.49
C LYS A 77 8.34 0.99 -3.77
N LYS A 78 7.18 0.32 -3.74
CA LYS A 78 6.62 -0.32 -4.95
C LYS A 78 6.13 0.72 -5.95
N GLU A 79 5.49 1.78 -5.47
CA GLU A 79 5.03 2.90 -6.31
C GLU A 79 6.19 3.60 -6.99
N GLN A 80 7.25 3.92 -6.24
CA GLN A 80 8.48 4.50 -6.79
C GLN A 80 9.08 3.59 -7.87
N GLN A 81 9.21 2.29 -7.61
CA GLN A 81 9.72 1.34 -8.60
C GLN A 81 8.85 1.29 -9.87
N SER A 82 7.53 1.34 -9.72
CA SER A 82 6.58 1.36 -10.84
C SER A 82 6.74 2.60 -11.71
N ILE A 83 6.88 3.77 -11.07
CA ILE A 83 7.11 5.05 -11.75
C ILE A 83 8.45 5.03 -12.49
N LEU A 84 9.53 4.62 -11.81
CA LEU A 84 10.87 4.54 -12.41
C LEU A 84 10.88 3.60 -13.62
N LYS A 85 10.26 2.43 -13.51
CA LYS A 85 10.15 1.47 -14.61
C LYS A 85 9.38 2.04 -15.80
N THR A 86 8.38 2.88 -15.56
CA THR A 86 7.63 3.56 -16.62
C THR A 86 8.48 4.60 -17.33
N LEU A 87 9.26 5.38 -16.57
CA LEU A 87 10.19 6.37 -17.12
C LEU A 87 11.32 5.69 -17.92
N ASP A 88 11.90 4.59 -17.42
CA ASP A 88 12.91 3.82 -18.14
C ASP A 88 12.37 3.31 -19.49
N ARG A 89 11.13 2.82 -19.52
CA ARG A 89 10.47 2.41 -20.78
C ARG A 89 10.27 3.58 -21.73
N LEU A 90 9.94 4.76 -21.23
CA LEU A 90 9.79 5.96 -22.05
C LEU A 90 11.13 6.41 -22.64
N ALA A 91 12.21 6.37 -21.84
CA ALA A 91 13.57 6.67 -22.31
C ALA A 91 13.97 5.75 -23.47
N ASN A 92 13.73 4.44 -23.32
CA ASN A 92 14.01 3.46 -24.37
C ASN A 92 13.14 3.63 -25.62
N LYS A 93 11.89 4.08 -25.45
CA LYS A 93 10.96 4.30 -26.57
C LYS A 93 11.27 5.57 -27.36
N TYR A 94 11.85 6.59 -26.73
CA TYR A 94 12.15 7.88 -27.34
C TYR A 94 13.61 8.28 -27.09
N PRO A 95 14.57 7.71 -27.86
CA PRO A 95 16.01 7.95 -27.66
C PRO A 95 16.41 9.43 -27.70
N VAL A 96 15.70 10.25 -28.49
CA VAL A 96 15.94 11.70 -28.58
C VAL A 96 15.72 12.41 -27.22
N GLU A 97 14.82 11.88 -26.39
CA GLU A 97 14.49 12.43 -25.07
C GLU A 97 15.17 11.67 -23.91
N GLU A 98 15.99 10.65 -24.21
CA GLU A 98 16.59 9.75 -23.21
C GLU A 98 17.36 10.53 -22.14
N GLN A 99 18.17 11.52 -22.55
CA GLN A 99 18.95 12.33 -21.63
C GLN A 99 18.05 13.14 -20.68
N ARG A 100 16.98 13.73 -21.20
CA ARG A 100 16.03 14.52 -20.41
C ARG A 100 15.26 13.64 -19.42
N ILE A 101 14.82 12.46 -19.85
CA ILE A 101 14.12 11.49 -19.00
C ILE A 101 15.05 10.95 -17.91
N SER A 102 16.30 10.63 -18.26
CA SER A 102 17.32 10.17 -17.31
C SER A 102 17.63 11.22 -16.23
N LEU A 103 17.67 12.51 -16.61
CA LEU A 103 17.80 13.61 -15.65
C LEU A 103 16.60 13.70 -14.70
N LEU A 104 15.37 13.51 -15.20
CA LEU A 104 14.17 13.47 -14.36
C LEU A 104 14.20 12.29 -13.38
N ILE A 105 14.58 11.10 -13.84
CA ILE A 105 14.77 9.92 -13.00
C ILE A 105 15.76 10.22 -11.86
N LYS A 106 16.90 10.83 -12.19
CA LYS A 106 17.91 11.21 -11.20
C LYS A 106 17.34 12.19 -10.16
N LYS A 107 16.67 13.26 -10.59
CA LYS A 107 16.04 14.24 -9.69
C LYS A 107 14.99 13.61 -8.78
N ILE A 108 14.16 12.69 -9.29
CA ILE A 108 13.17 11.97 -8.48
C ILE A 108 13.87 11.13 -7.40
N LYS A 109 14.94 10.40 -7.76
CA LYS A 109 15.72 9.61 -6.78
C LYS A 109 16.35 10.49 -5.71
N GLU A 110 16.90 11.64 -6.09
CA GLU A 110 17.48 12.61 -5.15
C GLU A 110 16.43 13.17 -4.18
N LEU A 111 15.25 13.57 -4.68
CA LEU A 111 14.15 14.06 -3.86
C LEU A 111 13.65 13.00 -2.86
N VAL A 112 13.45 11.77 -3.31
CA VAL A 112 13.02 10.68 -2.41
C VAL A 112 14.08 10.44 -1.34
N LYS A 113 15.36 10.37 -1.74
CA LYS A 113 16.47 10.20 -0.79
C LYS A 113 16.55 11.34 0.22
N TYR A 114 16.32 12.57 -0.21
CA TYR A 114 16.27 13.73 0.67
C TYR A 114 15.20 13.57 1.76
N TYR A 115 13.96 13.25 1.39
CA TYR A 115 12.87 13.04 2.35
C TYR A 115 13.03 11.78 3.22
N GLU A 116 13.67 10.73 2.71
CA GLU A 116 14.00 9.55 3.51
C GLU A 116 15.05 9.88 4.58
N ASN A 117 16.05 10.70 4.24
CA ASN A 117 17.09 11.14 5.17
C ASN A 117 16.58 12.18 6.18
N GLU A 118 15.70 13.11 5.76
CA GLU A 118 15.09 14.11 6.65
C GLU A 118 14.09 13.53 7.65
N LYS A 119 13.59 12.29 7.46
CA LYS A 119 12.83 11.59 8.49
C LYS A 119 13.71 11.00 9.61
N THR A 120 15.02 11.24 9.58
CA THR A 120 16.02 10.72 10.53
C THR A 120 16.56 11.73 11.56
N PRO A 121 15.90 12.86 11.85
CA PRO A 121 16.06 13.50 13.14
C PRO A 121 14.69 13.91 13.71
N LEU A 122 14.14 13.12 14.64
CA LEU A 122 13.25 13.52 15.76
C LEU A 122 12.66 12.27 16.47
N ASP A 123 13.51 11.28 16.76
CA ASP A 123 13.26 10.33 17.86
C ASP A 123 14.34 10.63 18.93
N HIS A 124 14.14 11.73 19.66
CA HIS A 124 14.81 12.05 20.92
C HIS A 124 13.77 12.49 21.94
#